data_AF-A0A8S3IEW9-F1
#
_entry.id   AF-A0A8S3IEW9-F1
#
_cell.length_a   1.000
_cell.length_b   1.000
_cell.length_c   1.000
_cell.angle_alpha   90.00
_cell.angle_beta   90.00
_cell.angle_gamma   90.00
#
_symmetry.space_group_name_H-M   'P 1'
#
loop_
_entity.id
_entity.type
_entity.pdbx_description
1 polymer ?
#
loop_
_entity_poly.entity_id
_entity_poly.type
_entity_poly.pdbx_seq_one_letter_code
_entity_poly.pdbx_strand_id
1 'polypeptide(L)'
;MLYALSLFVEEKLGRKYVENRAIELSRSYEETTKATPIFFILSPGVDPLKDVESLARKMGFTTDNGKFHNISLGQGQDVVAEKALDDGSRDGHWVVLQNIHLVARWLPQLEKKLEQTAEFAREEFRVFLSAEPAADPEGHCIPQGILESAIKITNEAPTGMYANFHKALDNFDQDTMERCSKENEFKSILFALCYFHAVVAERRKFGPIGWN
;
A
#
# COMPACT_ATOMS: atom_id res chain seq x y z
N MET A 1 9.33 -10.16 -27.10
CA MET A 1 10.42 -10.26 -26.10
C MET A 1 9.87 -10.50 -24.69
N LEU A 2 8.98 -9.64 -24.17
CA LEU A 2 8.35 -9.82 -22.84
C LEU A 2 7.64 -11.17 -22.64
N TYR A 3 6.90 -11.65 -23.64
CA TYR A 3 6.21 -12.95 -23.58
C TYR A 3 7.17 -14.13 -23.42
N ALA A 4 8.24 -14.17 -24.22
CA ALA A 4 9.24 -15.24 -24.15
C ALA A 4 9.99 -15.25 -22.81
N LEU A 5 10.31 -14.06 -22.28
CA LEU A 5 10.91 -13.91 -20.95
C LEU A 5 9.98 -14.40 -19.85
N SER A 6 8.68 -14.07 -19.93
CA SER A 6 7.68 -14.51 -18.95
C SER A 6 7.58 -16.04 -18.95
N LEU A 7 7.44 -16.67 -20.13
CA LEU A 7 7.40 -18.13 -20.24
C LEU A 7 8.67 -18.79 -19.68
N PHE A 8 9.84 -18.23 -19.96
CA PHE A 8 11.10 -18.74 -19.43
C PHE A 8 11.14 -18.67 -17.89
N VAL A 9 10.75 -17.53 -17.30
CA VAL A 9 10.70 -17.37 -15.84
C VAL A 9 9.66 -18.30 -15.22
N GLU A 10 8.49 -18.45 -15.84
CA GLU A 10 7.46 -19.38 -15.39
C GLU A 10 7.94 -20.82 -15.42
N GLU A 11 8.64 -21.24 -16.47
CA GLU A 11 9.19 -22.60 -16.59
C GLU A 11 10.27 -22.87 -15.53
N LYS A 12 11.14 -21.88 -15.24
CA LYS A 12 12.28 -22.08 -14.34
C LYS A 12 11.99 -21.83 -12.86
N LEU A 13 11.15 -20.85 -12.54
CA LEU A 13 10.87 -20.41 -11.16
C LEU A 13 9.42 -20.66 -10.75
N GLY A 14 8.53 -20.89 -11.71
CA GLY A 14 7.11 -21.11 -11.48
C GLY A 14 6.25 -19.86 -11.74
N ARG A 15 4.97 -20.10 -11.96
CA ARG A 15 3.97 -19.11 -12.38
C ARG A 15 3.81 -17.92 -11.44
N LYS A 16 4.06 -18.10 -10.14
CA LYS A 16 3.99 -17.03 -9.13
C LYS A 16 4.98 -15.87 -9.36
N TYR A 17 6.03 -16.06 -10.15
CA TYR A 17 7.03 -15.02 -10.46
C TYR A 17 6.69 -14.21 -11.71
N VAL A 18 5.63 -14.59 -12.44
CA VAL A 18 5.12 -13.86 -13.62
C VAL A 18 3.71 -13.34 -13.41
N GLU A 19 2.96 -13.92 -12.47
CA GLU A 19 1.66 -13.42 -12.06
C GLU A 19 1.80 -12.23 -11.12
N ASN A 20 1.25 -11.10 -11.53
CA ASN A 20 1.17 -9.90 -10.69
C ASN A 20 -0.02 -10.04 -9.71
N ARG A 21 0.14 -10.89 -8.70
CA ARG A 21 -0.84 -11.01 -7.60
C ARG A 21 -0.38 -10.14 -6.44
N ALA A 22 -1.24 -9.21 -6.02
CA ALA A 22 -0.98 -8.40 -4.83
C ALA A 22 -0.74 -9.31 -3.62
N ILE A 23 0.35 -9.07 -2.92
CA ILE A 23 0.67 -9.74 -1.66
C ILE A 23 -0.23 -9.12 -0.58
N GLU A 24 -0.86 -9.97 0.23
CA GLU A 24 -1.67 -9.51 1.35
C GLU A 24 -0.78 -8.84 2.40
N LEU A 25 -1.16 -7.64 2.86
CA LEU A 25 -0.37 -6.87 3.83
C LEU A 25 -0.07 -7.64 5.11
N SER A 26 -0.99 -8.52 5.54
CA SER A 26 -0.81 -9.39 6.71
C SER A 26 0.43 -10.27 6.62
N ARG A 27 0.78 -10.78 5.43
CA ARG A 27 1.99 -11.57 5.21
C ARG A 27 3.24 -10.71 5.27
N SER A 28 3.22 -9.55 4.61
CA SER A 28 4.34 -8.62 4.68
C SER A 28 4.59 -8.14 6.10
N TYR A 29 3.53 -7.98 6.90
CA TYR A 29 3.63 -7.63 8.32
C TYR A 29 4.41 -8.66 9.14
N GLU A 30 4.31 -9.97 8.84
CA GLU A 30 5.07 -11.02 9.55
C GLU A 30 6.58 -10.86 9.41
N GLU A 31 7.04 -10.23 8.33
CA GLU A 31 8.45 -9.93 8.08
C GLU A 31 8.89 -8.57 8.67
N THR A 32 7.96 -7.76 9.18
CA THR A 32 8.27 -6.46 9.77
C THR A 32 8.75 -6.56 11.20
N THR A 33 9.61 -5.63 11.57
CA THR A 33 10.10 -5.46 12.94
C THR A 33 10.05 -3.98 13.31
N LYS A 34 10.38 -3.66 14.57
CA LYS A 34 10.57 -2.26 15.00
C LYS A 34 11.67 -1.51 14.22
N ALA A 35 12.58 -2.24 13.56
CA ALA A 35 13.68 -1.70 12.77
C ALA A 35 13.42 -1.76 11.25
N THR A 36 12.39 -2.48 10.81
CA THR A 36 12.09 -2.76 9.40
C THR A 36 10.72 -2.18 9.07
N PRO A 37 10.64 -0.90 8.69
CA PRO A 37 9.38 -0.27 8.33
C PRO A 37 8.82 -0.82 7.01
N ILE A 38 7.53 -0.64 6.79
CA ILE A 38 6.93 -0.83 5.45
C ILE A 38 6.96 0.49 4.71
N PHE A 39 7.44 0.49 3.47
CA PHE A 39 7.40 1.63 2.57
C PHE A 39 6.46 1.35 1.40
N PHE A 40 5.35 2.08 1.35
CA PHE A 40 4.41 2.05 0.24
C PHE A 40 4.85 3.03 -0.84
N ILE A 41 5.13 2.47 -2.02
CA ILE A 41 5.32 3.25 -3.25
C ILE A 41 3.92 3.47 -3.83
N LEU A 42 3.45 4.72 -3.76
CA LEU A 42 2.11 5.09 -4.18
C LEU A 42 2.02 5.14 -5.71
N SER A 43 0.96 4.53 -6.23
CA SER A 43 0.53 4.68 -7.62
C SER A 43 -0.76 5.50 -7.66
N PRO A 44 -1.00 6.30 -8.72
CA PRO A 44 -2.20 7.12 -8.83
C PRO A 44 -3.49 6.30 -8.65
N GLY A 45 -4.35 6.74 -7.72
CA GLY A 45 -5.66 6.12 -7.49
C GLY A 45 -5.64 4.88 -6.59
N VAL A 46 -4.55 4.62 -5.88
CA VAL A 46 -4.44 3.53 -4.92
C VAL A 46 -4.03 4.06 -3.55
N ASP A 47 -4.75 3.65 -2.52
CA ASP A 47 -4.51 4.07 -1.14
C ASP A 47 -4.24 2.85 -0.25
N PRO A 48 -2.99 2.62 0.20
CA PRO A 48 -2.62 1.49 1.06
C PRO A 48 -3.08 1.67 2.52
N LEU A 49 -3.53 2.87 2.92
CA LEU A 49 -3.88 3.17 4.29
C LEU A 49 -5.02 2.28 4.80
N LYS A 50 -6.03 2.02 3.95
CA LYS A 50 -7.18 1.18 4.32
C LYS A 50 -6.77 -0.23 4.73
N ASP A 51 -5.78 -0.79 4.03
CA ASP A 51 -5.28 -2.13 4.34
C ASP A 51 -4.53 -2.12 5.69
N VAL A 52 -3.73 -1.08 5.94
CA VAL A 52 -3.04 -0.88 7.21
C VAL A 52 -4.02 -0.69 8.37
N GLU A 53 -5.04 0.15 8.22
CA GLU A 53 -6.06 0.40 9.25
C GLU A 53 -6.90 -0.86 9.54
N SER A 54 -7.25 -1.63 8.50
CA SER A 54 -7.95 -2.90 8.64
C SER A 54 -7.11 -3.91 9.43
N LEU A 55 -5.82 -4.03 9.10
CA LEU A 55 -4.90 -4.90 9.82
C LEU A 55 -4.68 -4.43 11.27
N ALA A 56 -4.43 -3.14 11.47
CA ALA A 56 -4.24 -2.52 12.78
C ALA A 56 -5.45 -2.80 13.68
N ARG A 57 -6.67 -2.59 13.16
CA ARG A 57 -7.92 -2.88 13.89
C ARG A 57 -8.03 -4.35 14.28
N LYS A 58 -7.71 -5.29 13.39
CA LYS A 58 -7.69 -6.74 13.70
C LYS A 58 -6.69 -7.08 14.81
N MET A 59 -5.59 -6.33 14.90
CA MET A 59 -4.53 -6.51 15.90
C MET A 59 -4.73 -5.67 17.17
N GLY A 60 -5.82 -4.91 17.27
CA GLY A 60 -6.13 -4.08 18.43
C GLY A 60 -5.32 -2.77 18.49
N PHE A 61 -4.69 -2.34 17.40
CA PHE A 61 -4.11 -1.02 17.24
C PHE A 61 -5.14 -0.11 16.60
N THR A 62 -5.72 0.81 17.37
CA THR A 62 -6.78 1.69 16.88
C THR A 62 -6.52 3.12 17.33
N THR A 63 -7.11 4.08 16.63
CA THR A 63 -7.05 5.47 17.07
C THR A 63 -7.82 5.66 18.39
N ASP A 64 -8.91 4.90 18.60
CA ASP A 64 -9.75 4.97 19.80
C ASP A 64 -9.00 4.59 21.08
N ASN A 65 -8.06 3.65 21.00
CA ASN A 65 -7.20 3.28 22.13
C ASN A 65 -5.83 3.98 22.11
N GLY A 66 -5.62 4.95 21.23
CA GLY A 66 -4.41 5.77 21.12
C GLY A 66 -3.17 5.03 20.60
N LYS A 67 -3.32 3.79 20.13
CA LYS A 67 -2.20 2.95 19.67
C LYS A 67 -1.93 3.02 18.16
N PHE A 68 -2.70 3.80 17.42
CA PHE A 68 -2.55 4.00 15.99
C PHE A 68 -2.51 5.49 15.67
N HIS A 69 -1.37 5.95 15.16
CA HIS A 69 -1.10 7.34 14.78
C HIS A 69 -1.04 7.43 13.26
N ASN A 70 -1.96 8.18 12.65
CA ASN A 70 -1.99 8.37 11.22
C ASN A 70 -1.77 9.84 10.88
N ILE A 71 -0.66 10.15 10.22
CA ILE A 71 -0.20 11.52 9.97
C ILE A 71 0.04 11.68 8.47
N SER A 72 -0.71 12.60 7.86
CA SER A 72 -0.45 13.05 6.50
C SER A 72 0.53 14.20 6.52
N LEU A 73 1.72 14.00 5.95
CA LEU A 73 2.77 15.00 5.98
C LEU A 73 2.51 16.12 4.97
N GLY A 74 2.84 17.32 5.43
CA GLY A 74 2.71 18.59 4.74
C GLY A 74 3.45 19.65 5.55
N GLN A 75 3.24 20.93 5.24
CA GLN A 75 3.94 22.01 5.93
C GLN A 75 3.64 22.00 7.45
N GLY A 76 4.68 21.85 8.28
CA GLY A 76 4.60 21.89 9.74
C GLY A 76 4.10 20.61 10.42
N GLN A 77 3.93 19.51 9.69
CA GLN A 77 3.50 18.21 10.24
C GLN A 77 4.67 17.35 10.74
N ASP A 78 5.91 17.74 10.44
CA ASP A 78 7.15 17.11 10.89
C ASP A 78 7.23 17.02 12.42
N VAL A 79 6.86 18.08 13.14
CA VAL A 79 6.85 18.09 14.62
C VAL A 79 5.84 17.09 15.20
N VAL A 80 4.68 16.95 14.55
CA VAL A 80 3.65 15.98 14.96
C VAL A 80 4.14 14.55 14.70
N ALA A 81 4.80 14.33 13.56
CA ALA A 81 5.40 13.04 13.22
C ALA A 81 6.52 12.63 14.18
N GLU A 82 7.42 13.54 14.55
CA GLU A 82 8.46 13.24 15.54
C GLU A 82 7.88 12.83 16.88
N LYS A 83 6.85 13.56 17.35
CA LYS A 83 6.17 13.21 18.60
C LYS A 83 5.50 11.84 18.52
N ALA A 84 4.84 11.52 17.43
CA ALA A 84 4.21 10.21 17.25
C ALA A 84 5.23 9.07 17.19
N LEU A 85 6.41 9.29 16.59
CA LEU A 85 7.52 8.32 16.61
C LEU A 85 8.09 8.15 18.02
N ASP A 86 8.23 9.22 18.80
CA ASP A 86 8.70 9.15 20.19
C ASP A 86 7.70 8.43 21.11
N ASP A 87 6.42 8.79 21.03
CA ASP A 87 5.36 8.15 21.80
C ASP A 87 5.18 6.69 21.34
N GLY A 88 5.21 6.45 20.04
CA GLY A 88 5.06 5.12 19.47
C GLY A 88 6.21 4.18 19.80
N SER A 89 7.46 4.64 19.75
CA SER A 89 8.61 3.82 20.10
C SER A 89 8.62 3.41 21.58
N ARG A 90 8.25 4.34 22.47
CA ARG A 90 8.18 4.11 23.93
C ARG A 90 7.05 3.16 24.32
N ASP A 91 5.87 3.35 23.72
CA ASP A 91 4.64 2.68 24.14
C ASP A 91 4.22 1.52 23.21
N GLY A 92 4.95 1.32 22.11
CA GLY A 92 4.74 0.22 21.15
C GLY A 92 3.57 0.46 20.20
N HIS A 93 3.37 1.70 19.75
CA HIS A 93 2.26 2.06 18.85
C HIS A 93 2.59 1.83 17.38
N TRP A 94 1.58 1.91 16.54
CA TRP A 94 1.76 1.95 15.09
C TRP A 94 1.71 3.40 14.61
N VAL A 95 2.66 3.77 13.76
CA VAL A 95 2.77 5.12 13.20
C VAL A 95 2.76 5.02 11.68
N VAL A 96 1.80 5.69 11.05
CA VAL A 96 1.68 5.84 9.60
C VAL A 96 2.05 7.26 9.23
N LEU A 97 3.12 7.42 8.44
CA LEU A 97 3.55 8.69 7.88
C LEU A 97 3.26 8.69 6.38
N GLN A 98 2.23 9.43 6.00
CA GLN A 98 1.82 9.51 4.59
C GLN A 98 2.52 10.67 3.89
N ASN A 99 2.78 10.50 2.60
CA ASN A 99 3.30 11.53 1.69
C ASN A 99 4.63 12.13 2.14
N ILE A 100 5.57 11.29 2.58
CA ILE A 100 6.84 11.76 3.17
C ILE A 100 7.70 12.58 2.17
N HIS A 101 7.53 12.34 0.87
CA HIS A 101 8.16 13.11 -0.22
C HIS A 101 7.80 14.61 -0.19
N LEU A 102 6.68 15.01 0.44
CA LEU A 102 6.28 16.42 0.55
C LEU A 102 7.11 17.21 1.57
N VAL A 103 7.88 16.53 2.42
CA VAL A 103 8.73 17.15 3.46
C VAL A 103 10.20 16.78 3.28
N ALA A 104 10.71 16.87 2.04
CA ALA A 104 12.06 16.48 1.65
C ALA A 104 13.18 16.97 2.59
N ARG A 105 13.08 18.20 3.11
CA ARG A 105 14.08 18.78 4.03
C ARG A 105 14.18 18.08 5.39
N TRP A 106 13.12 17.38 5.81
CA TRP A 106 13.02 16.67 7.08
C TRP A 106 13.38 15.18 6.97
N LEU A 107 13.45 14.64 5.75
CA LEU A 107 13.72 13.21 5.55
C LEU A 107 15.05 12.72 6.13
N PRO A 108 16.17 13.48 6.10
CA PRO A 108 17.40 13.06 6.79
C PRO A 108 17.23 12.94 8.31
N GLN A 109 16.41 13.79 8.91
CA GLN A 109 16.09 13.72 10.34
C GLN A 109 15.20 12.51 10.64
N LEU A 110 14.22 12.24 9.78
CA LEU A 110 13.38 11.04 9.86
C LEU A 110 14.22 9.76 9.80
N GLU A 111 15.14 9.64 8.84
CA GLU A 111 16.05 8.49 8.70
C GLU A 111 16.80 8.22 10.00
N LYS A 112 17.47 9.24 10.54
CA LYS A 112 18.19 9.15 11.81
C LYS A 112 17.26 8.76 12.97
N LYS A 113 16.04 9.29 12.99
CA LYS A 113 15.05 8.98 14.03
C LYS A 113 14.63 7.51 13.97
N LEU A 114 14.38 6.98 12.78
CA LEU A 114 14.03 5.57 12.58
C LEU A 114 15.14 4.64 13.07
N GLU A 115 16.40 4.93 12.68
CA GLU A 115 17.57 4.18 13.17
C GLU A 115 17.69 4.22 14.69
N GLN A 116 17.52 5.38 15.32
CA GLN A 116 17.56 5.51 16.77
C GLN A 116 16.44 4.69 17.43
N THR A 117 15.20 4.85 16.97
CA THR A 117 14.06 4.14 17.55
C THR A 117 14.19 2.62 17.41
N ALA A 118 14.83 2.13 16.34
CA ALA A 118 15.05 0.70 16.13
C ALA A 118 15.82 0.04 17.29
N GLU A 119 16.72 0.75 17.96
CA GLU A 119 17.54 0.21 19.05
C GLU A 119 16.74 0.00 20.35
N PHE A 120 15.85 0.94 20.70
CA PHE A 120 15.20 0.98 22.01
C PHE A 120 13.67 0.81 21.98
N ALA A 121 13.04 0.86 20.82
CA ALA A 121 11.59 0.73 20.73
C ALA A 121 11.10 -0.64 21.22
N ARG A 122 9.83 -0.67 21.62
CA ARG A 122 9.14 -1.93 21.94
C ARG A 122 8.97 -2.81 20.70
N GLU A 123 8.86 -4.12 20.91
CA GLU A 123 8.74 -5.11 19.83
C GLU A 123 7.45 -4.95 19.02
N GLU A 124 6.41 -4.32 19.57
CA GLU A 124 5.15 -4.06 18.88
C GLU A 124 5.17 -2.80 18.00
N PHE A 125 6.19 -1.93 18.16
CA PHE A 125 6.30 -0.68 17.42
C PHE A 125 6.43 -0.97 15.92
N ARG A 126 5.62 -0.29 15.11
CA ARG A 126 5.66 -0.42 13.64
C ARG A 126 5.53 0.94 12.99
N VAL A 127 6.30 1.14 11.94
CA VAL A 127 6.24 2.34 11.11
C VAL A 127 5.87 1.97 9.68
N PHE A 128 4.90 2.69 9.15
CA PHE A 128 4.45 2.60 7.77
C PHE A 128 4.69 3.95 7.11
N LEU A 129 5.38 3.96 5.98
CA LEU A 129 5.73 5.14 5.22
C LEU A 129 5.02 5.09 3.87
N SER A 130 4.59 6.23 3.34
CA SER A 130 4.14 6.31 1.95
C SER A 130 4.77 7.47 1.19
N ALA A 131 5.10 7.22 -0.07
CA ALA A 131 5.55 8.26 -0.98
C ALA A 131 5.18 7.97 -2.44
N GLU A 132 4.99 9.04 -3.21
CA GLU A 132 4.97 8.95 -4.66
C GLU A 132 6.42 8.89 -5.19
N PRO A 133 6.69 8.11 -6.25
CA PRO A 133 7.97 8.16 -6.92
C PRO A 133 8.20 9.54 -7.55
N ALA A 134 9.45 10.02 -7.52
CA ALA A 134 9.81 11.23 -8.24
C ALA A 134 9.62 11.03 -9.76
N ALA A 135 9.18 12.09 -10.45
CA ALA A 135 8.98 12.06 -11.90
C ALA A 135 10.30 11.90 -12.67
N ASP A 136 11.40 12.37 -12.08
CA ASP A 136 12.75 12.27 -12.60
C ASP A 136 13.71 11.76 -11.51
N PRO A 137 14.81 11.07 -11.89
CA PRO A 137 15.78 10.55 -10.92
C PRO A 137 16.49 11.65 -10.09
N GLU A 138 16.65 12.86 -10.63
CA GLU A 138 17.33 13.97 -9.95
C GLU A 138 16.47 14.57 -8.83
N GLY A 139 15.15 14.50 -8.97
CA GLY A 139 14.15 14.91 -7.98
C GLY A 139 13.89 13.87 -6.89
N HIS A 140 14.58 12.73 -6.90
CA HIS A 140 14.47 11.73 -5.85
C HIS A 140 14.98 12.29 -4.52
N CYS A 141 14.08 12.40 -3.53
CA CYS A 141 14.39 12.98 -2.23
C CYS A 141 14.39 11.98 -1.08
N ILE A 142 14.01 10.71 -1.32
CA ILE A 142 13.92 9.71 -0.24
C ILE A 142 15.34 9.25 0.14
N PRO A 143 15.73 9.31 1.42
CA PRO A 143 17.04 8.84 1.85
C PRO A 143 17.25 7.35 1.57
N GLN A 144 18.48 7.01 1.20
CA GLN A 144 18.86 5.65 0.86
C GLN A 144 18.67 4.68 2.02
N GLY A 145 18.98 5.05 3.27
CA GLY A 145 18.85 4.18 4.44
C GLY A 145 17.40 3.85 4.77
N ILE A 146 16.46 4.80 4.55
CA ILE A 146 15.02 4.50 4.62
C ILE A 146 14.65 3.45 3.58
N LEU A 147 15.13 3.60 2.34
CA LEU A 147 14.87 2.61 1.31
C LEU A 147 15.51 1.27 1.68
N GLU A 148 16.79 1.20 2.01
CA GLU A 148 17.49 -0.06 2.30
C GLU A 148 16.88 -0.84 3.47
N SER A 149 16.50 -0.16 4.55
CA SER A 149 15.92 -0.77 5.75
C SER A 149 14.46 -1.19 5.59
N ALA A 150 13.72 -0.64 4.63
CA ALA A 150 12.29 -0.88 4.48
C ALA A 150 11.94 -2.08 3.59
N ILE A 151 10.82 -2.72 3.92
CA ILE A 151 10.08 -3.60 3.00
C ILE A 151 9.30 -2.71 2.04
N LYS A 152 9.58 -2.78 0.73
CA LYS A 152 8.91 -1.96 -0.28
C LYS A 152 7.71 -2.71 -0.84
N ILE A 153 6.56 -2.06 -0.80
CA ILE A 153 5.33 -2.58 -1.39
C ILE A 153 4.84 -1.57 -2.43
N THR A 154 4.68 -2.04 -3.66
CA THR A 154 4.01 -1.30 -4.71
C THR A 154 2.54 -1.73 -4.73
N ASN A 155 1.62 -0.80 -4.49
CA ASN A 155 0.20 -1.07 -4.65
C ASN A 155 -0.22 -0.55 -6.03
N GLU A 156 0.11 -1.32 -7.07
CA GLU A 156 -0.23 -0.98 -8.44
C GLU A 156 -1.68 -1.39 -8.77
N ALA A 157 -2.30 -0.66 -9.69
CA ALA A 157 -3.57 -1.10 -10.26
C ALA A 157 -3.34 -2.44 -11.01
N PRO A 158 -4.25 -3.42 -10.88
CA PRO A 158 -4.11 -4.67 -11.59
C PRO A 158 -4.08 -4.42 -13.10
N THR A 159 -3.35 -5.27 -13.81
CA THR A 159 -3.18 -5.16 -15.26
C THR A 159 -3.79 -6.34 -15.97
N GLY A 160 -4.62 -6.05 -16.96
CA GLY A 160 -5.35 -7.01 -17.77
C GLY A 160 -6.82 -7.06 -17.37
N MET A 161 -7.66 -7.44 -18.34
CA MET A 161 -9.11 -7.57 -18.15
C MET A 161 -9.47 -8.52 -16.99
N TYR A 162 -8.83 -9.68 -16.94
CA TYR A 162 -9.11 -10.69 -15.91
C TYR A 162 -8.79 -10.18 -14.50
N ALA A 163 -7.61 -9.59 -14.29
CA ALA A 163 -7.20 -9.11 -12.98
C ALA A 163 -8.05 -7.91 -12.50
N ASN A 164 -8.38 -6.97 -13.39
CA ASN A 164 -9.30 -5.87 -13.05
C ASN A 164 -10.70 -6.37 -12.72
N PHE A 165 -11.19 -7.36 -13.47
CA PHE A 165 -12.51 -7.93 -13.25
C PHE A 165 -12.60 -8.62 -11.88
N HIS A 166 -11.61 -9.45 -11.54
CA HIS A 166 -11.56 -10.09 -10.23
C HIS A 166 -11.41 -9.08 -9.09
N LYS A 167 -10.52 -8.08 -9.22
CA LYS A 167 -10.39 -7.02 -8.21
C LYS A 167 -11.69 -6.23 -8.02
N ALA A 168 -12.48 -6.03 -9.08
CA ALA A 168 -13.78 -5.38 -8.97
C ALA A 168 -14.77 -6.24 -8.19
N LEU A 169 -14.82 -7.55 -8.48
CA LEU A 169 -15.66 -8.51 -7.76
C LEU A 169 -15.29 -8.63 -6.27
N ASP A 170 -14.00 -8.58 -5.93
CA ASP A 170 -13.51 -8.69 -4.55
C ASP A 170 -14.01 -7.57 -3.61
N ASN A 171 -14.61 -6.50 -4.16
CA ASN A 171 -15.26 -5.46 -3.35
C ASN A 171 -16.64 -5.86 -2.82
N PHE A 172 -17.19 -7.00 -3.26
CA PHE A 172 -18.53 -7.46 -2.90
C PHE A 172 -18.42 -8.81 -2.17
N ASP A 173 -18.93 -8.84 -0.95
CA ASP A 173 -19.04 -10.05 -0.15
C ASP A 173 -20.30 -10.85 -0.48
N GLN A 174 -20.40 -12.05 0.11
CA GLN A 174 -21.54 -12.93 -0.07
C GLN A 174 -22.85 -12.27 0.39
N ASP A 175 -22.81 -11.50 1.47
CA ASP A 175 -23.97 -10.77 2.00
C ASP A 175 -24.52 -9.76 0.97
N THR A 176 -23.63 -9.08 0.24
CA THR A 176 -24.03 -8.18 -0.85
C THR A 176 -24.70 -8.96 -1.98
N MET A 177 -24.18 -10.14 -2.33
CA MET A 177 -24.72 -11.00 -3.39
C MET A 177 -26.10 -11.56 -3.08
N GLU A 178 -26.44 -11.70 -1.80
CA GLU A 178 -27.70 -12.25 -1.29
C GLU A 178 -28.72 -11.17 -0.88
N ARG A 179 -28.33 -9.89 -0.95
CA ARG A 179 -29.16 -8.77 -0.49
C ARG A 179 -30.45 -8.57 -1.30
N CYS A 180 -30.50 -9.07 -2.53
CA CYS A 180 -31.64 -8.89 -3.43
C CYS A 180 -32.42 -10.19 -3.61
N SER A 181 -33.75 -10.12 -3.39
CA SER A 181 -34.69 -11.22 -3.67
C SER A 181 -34.71 -11.70 -5.13
N LYS A 182 -34.25 -10.86 -6.07
CA LYS A 182 -34.06 -11.20 -7.49
C LYS A 182 -32.59 -11.47 -7.78
N GLU A 183 -32.10 -12.60 -7.28
CA GLU A 183 -30.67 -12.90 -7.29
C GLU A 183 -30.07 -12.95 -8.69
N ASN A 184 -30.77 -13.57 -9.66
CA ASN A 184 -30.24 -13.77 -11.00
C ASN A 184 -30.02 -12.45 -11.73
N GLU A 185 -31.00 -11.54 -11.67
CA GLU A 185 -30.92 -10.22 -12.28
C GLU A 185 -29.87 -9.37 -11.58
N PHE A 186 -29.83 -9.39 -10.24
CA PHE A 186 -28.85 -8.63 -9.47
C PHE A 186 -27.42 -9.08 -9.76
N LYS A 187 -27.14 -10.38 -9.68
CA LYS A 187 -25.82 -10.96 -9.95
C LYS A 187 -25.38 -10.71 -11.39
N SER A 188 -26.31 -10.78 -12.35
CA SER A 188 -26.03 -10.48 -13.76
C SER A 188 -25.65 -9.01 -13.99
N ILE A 189 -26.38 -8.07 -13.35
CA ILE A 189 -26.07 -6.64 -13.42
C ILE A 189 -24.75 -6.33 -12.73
N LEU A 190 -24.50 -6.92 -11.56
CA LEU A 190 -23.25 -6.72 -10.82
C LEU A 190 -22.04 -7.24 -11.61
N PHE A 191 -22.17 -8.41 -12.23
CA PHE A 191 -21.16 -8.95 -13.13
C PHE A 191 -20.90 -7.99 -14.30
N ALA A 192 -21.96 -7.51 -14.96
CA ALA A 192 -21.83 -6.56 -16.06
C ALA A 192 -21.16 -5.24 -15.63
N LEU A 193 -21.47 -4.75 -14.42
CA LEU A 193 -20.84 -3.58 -13.83
C LEU A 193 -19.35 -3.80 -13.56
N CYS A 194 -18.96 -4.93 -12.96
CA CYS A 194 -17.57 -5.28 -12.71
C CYS A 194 -16.78 -5.42 -14.02
N TYR A 195 -17.40 -6.03 -15.04
CA TYR A 195 -16.81 -6.15 -16.37
C TYR A 195 -16.63 -4.78 -17.03
N PHE A 196 -17.65 -3.91 -16.96
CA PHE A 196 -17.57 -2.55 -17.46
C PHE A 196 -16.46 -1.76 -16.76
N HIS A 197 -16.36 -1.85 -15.44
CA HIS A 197 -15.27 -1.25 -14.66
C HIS A 197 -13.90 -1.74 -15.15
N ALA A 198 -13.73 -3.05 -15.37
CA ALA A 198 -12.49 -3.61 -15.87
C ALA A 198 -12.12 -3.09 -17.26
N VAL A 199 -13.10 -2.97 -18.18
CA VAL A 199 -12.88 -2.35 -19.51
C VAL A 199 -12.43 -0.90 -19.36
N VAL A 200 -13.10 -0.12 -18.51
CA VAL A 200 -12.78 1.29 -18.28
C VAL A 200 -11.36 1.44 -17.72
N ALA A 201 -10.98 0.62 -16.74
CA ALA A 201 -9.65 0.60 -16.16
C ALA A 201 -8.56 0.27 -17.19
N GLU A 202 -8.76 -0.76 -18.02
CA GLU A 202 -7.81 -1.12 -19.09
C GLU A 202 -7.71 -0.05 -20.17
N ARG A 203 -8.82 0.60 -20.54
CA ARG A 203 -8.80 1.68 -21.53
C ARG A 203 -7.97 2.89 -21.11
N ARG A 204 -7.83 3.17 -19.80
CA ARG A 204 -6.99 4.28 -19.30
C ARG A 204 -5.53 4.16 -19.73
N LYS A 205 -5.04 2.94 -20.01
CA LYS A 205 -3.66 2.69 -20.45
C LYS A 205 -3.35 3.21 -21.84
N PHE A 206 -4.37 3.47 -22.67
CA PHE A 206 -4.20 3.93 -24.04
C PHE A 206 -4.20 5.47 -24.14
N GLY A 207 -4.13 6.19 -23.01
CA GLY A 207 -4.06 7.64 -22.98
C GLY A 207 -5.18 8.29 -23.80
N PRO A 208 -4.87 9.26 -24.68
CA PRO A 208 -5.85 9.95 -25.52
C PRO A 208 -6.70 9.04 -26.44
N ILE A 209 -6.19 7.85 -26.79
CA ILE A 209 -6.95 6.89 -27.63
C ILE A 209 -8.01 6.16 -26.80
N GLY A 210 -7.72 5.95 -25.52
CA GLY A 210 -8.64 5.31 -24.58
C GLY A 210 -9.76 6.24 -24.15
N TRP A 211 -9.42 7.51 -23.91
CA TRP A 211 -10.26 8.57 -23.35
C TRP A 211 -9.88 9.92 -23.98
N ASN A 212 -10.87 10.66 -24.49
CA ASN A 212 -10.71 12.03 -24.99
C ASN A 212 -10.98 13.07 -23.90
#